data_AF-A0A7Y5W939-F1
#
_entry.id   AF-A0A7Y5W939-F1
#
_cell.length_a   1.000
_cell.length_b   1.000
_cell.length_c   1.000
_cell.angle_alpha   90.00
_cell.angle_beta   90.00
_cell.angle_gamma   90.00
#
_symmetry.space_group_name_H-M   'P 1'
#
loop_
_entity.id
_entity.type
_entity.pdbx_description
1 polymer ?
#
loop_
_entity_poly.entity_id
_entity_poly.type
_entity_poly.pdbx_seq_one_letter_code
_entity_poly.pdbx_strand_id
1 'polypeptide(L)'
;MARDAELKLLWCNDHFAHEQGTTAKALQGTALSSIITRSAADERGAAMQPVLDTGQPSRYYQMWRGRRSLTRVWRLDPNEFGKHGYLIMVEPALVTANQGTDIPTLRTADLDGLGCLTRRELEVLQLIAEGNSAAEAADKLSRSVRTVENHVAAMHAKLGFSRRAELTRFAVERGVLAFTREQWATIAANARE
;
A
#
# COMPACT_ATOMS: atom_id res chain seq x y z
N MET A 1 -14.21 6.81 27.15
CA MET A 1 -14.77 5.78 26.25
C MET A 1 -13.62 5.17 25.48
N ALA A 2 -13.33 3.89 25.71
CA ALA A 2 -12.32 3.17 24.94
C ALA A 2 -12.79 3.14 23.48
N ARG A 3 -12.22 4.01 22.65
CA ARG A 3 -12.33 3.93 21.20
C ARG A 3 -11.76 2.56 20.85
N ASP A 4 -12.56 1.66 20.26
CA ASP A 4 -12.07 0.36 19.83
C ASP A 4 -10.97 0.58 18.79
N ALA A 5 -9.74 0.65 19.28
CA ALA A 5 -8.55 1.03 18.51
C ALA A 5 -8.17 -0.05 17.48
N GLU A 6 -8.86 -1.20 17.51
CA GLU A 6 -8.54 -2.37 16.69
C GLU A 6 -9.31 -2.43 15.36
N LEU A 7 -10.23 -1.48 15.10
CA LEU A 7 -11.04 -1.41 13.86
C LEU A 7 -11.59 -2.79 13.45
N LYS A 8 -12.36 -3.41 14.35
CA LYS A 8 -12.88 -4.78 14.15
C LYS A 8 -13.82 -4.85 12.96
N LEU A 9 -13.60 -5.82 12.09
CA LEU A 9 -14.39 -6.02 10.88
C LEU A 9 -15.74 -6.64 11.24
N LEU A 10 -16.82 -5.87 11.15
CA LEU A 10 -18.17 -6.38 11.42
C LEU A 10 -18.75 -7.19 10.26
N TRP A 11 -18.34 -6.84 9.04
CA TRP A 11 -18.76 -7.46 7.79
C TRP A 11 -17.79 -7.08 6.66
N CYS A 12 -17.67 -7.93 5.65
CA CYS A 12 -17.07 -7.62 4.35
C CYS A 12 -17.77 -8.40 3.23
N ASN A 13 -17.59 -7.97 1.99
CA ASN A 13 -18.04 -8.73 0.84
C ASN A 13 -17.09 -9.92 0.55
N ASP A 14 -17.55 -10.87 -0.26
CA ASP A 14 -16.77 -12.06 -0.62
C ASP A 14 -15.53 -11.71 -1.45
N HIS A 15 -15.60 -10.65 -2.25
CA HIS A 15 -14.46 -10.17 -3.05
C HIS A 15 -13.28 -9.79 -2.15
N PHE A 16 -13.51 -8.95 -1.13
CA PHE A 16 -12.48 -8.56 -0.17
C PHE A 16 -11.91 -9.78 0.57
N ALA A 17 -12.78 -10.71 1.00
CA ALA A 17 -12.32 -11.91 1.69
C ALA A 17 -11.44 -12.81 0.82
N HIS A 18 -11.82 -13.00 -0.45
CA HIS A 18 -11.05 -13.76 -1.43
C HIS A 18 -9.68 -13.13 -1.69
N GLU A 19 -9.60 -11.79 -1.78
CA GLU A 19 -8.31 -11.09 -1.87
C GLU A 19 -7.39 -11.31 -0.66
N GLN A 20 -7.97 -11.59 0.52
CA GLN A 20 -7.21 -11.98 1.70
C GLN A 20 -6.90 -13.48 1.76
N GLY A 21 -7.31 -14.27 0.76
CA GLY A 21 -7.13 -15.73 0.73
C GLY A 21 -8.02 -16.47 1.74
N THR A 22 -9.18 -15.91 2.10
CA THR A 22 -10.06 -16.48 3.12
C THR A 22 -11.55 -16.22 2.81
N THR A 23 -12.44 -16.46 3.77
CA THR A 23 -13.91 -16.27 3.63
C THR A 23 -14.39 -15.08 4.47
N ALA A 24 -15.50 -14.46 4.06
CA ALA A 24 -16.07 -13.30 4.78
C ALA A 24 -16.43 -13.67 6.24
N LYS A 25 -16.92 -14.89 6.45
CA LYS A 25 -17.22 -15.42 7.79
C LYS A 25 -15.99 -15.53 8.68
N ALA A 26 -14.84 -15.91 8.12
CA ALA A 26 -13.60 -16.06 8.87
C ALA A 26 -12.97 -14.70 9.26
N LEU A 27 -13.23 -13.65 8.49
CA LEU A 27 -12.76 -12.30 8.78
C LEU A 27 -13.67 -11.54 9.76
N GLN A 28 -14.90 -11.99 9.96
CA GLN A 28 -15.84 -11.32 10.86
C GLN A 28 -15.34 -11.34 12.32
N GLY A 29 -15.32 -10.17 12.95
CA GLY A 29 -14.83 -9.94 14.31
C GLY A 29 -13.31 -9.82 14.42
N THR A 30 -12.55 -10.03 13.34
CA THR A 30 -11.10 -9.85 13.35
C THR A 30 -10.72 -8.38 13.36
N ALA A 31 -9.61 -8.05 14.04
CA ALA A 31 -9.03 -6.72 14.01
C ALA A 31 -8.37 -6.44 12.66
N LEU A 32 -8.40 -5.19 12.19
CA LEU A 32 -7.71 -4.81 10.95
C LEU A 32 -6.20 -5.12 11.02
N SER A 33 -5.60 -4.99 12.22
CA SER A 33 -4.19 -5.33 12.48
C SER A 33 -3.86 -6.84 12.36
N SER A 34 -4.86 -7.71 12.22
CA SER A 34 -4.67 -9.12 11.89
C SER A 34 -4.61 -9.37 10.39
N ILE A 35 -5.04 -8.39 9.58
CA ILE A 35 -5.08 -8.44 8.12
C ILE A 35 -3.86 -7.70 7.54
N ILE A 36 -3.47 -6.59 8.16
CA ILE A 36 -2.30 -5.78 7.80
C ILE A 36 -1.37 -5.57 8.98
N THR A 37 -0.15 -5.08 8.71
CA THR A 37 0.80 -4.77 9.79
C THR A 37 0.22 -3.74 10.77
N ARG A 38 0.65 -3.80 12.04
CA ARG A 38 0.18 -2.87 13.08
C ARG A 38 0.42 -1.40 12.70
N SER A 39 1.60 -1.07 12.17
CA SER A 39 1.90 0.29 11.69
C SER A 39 0.97 0.74 10.57
N ALA A 40 0.59 -0.17 9.68
CA ALA A 40 -0.36 0.09 8.60
C ALA A 40 -1.78 0.33 9.17
N ALA A 41 -2.19 -0.43 10.19
CA ALA A 41 -3.46 -0.23 10.87
C ALA A 41 -3.51 1.11 11.62
N ASP A 42 -2.43 1.48 12.33
CA ASP A 42 -2.31 2.73 13.08
C ASP A 42 -2.43 3.95 12.15
N GLU A 43 -1.72 3.94 11.01
CA GLU A 43 -1.79 5.03 10.03
C GLU A 43 -3.19 5.17 9.40
N ARG A 44 -3.87 4.05 9.14
CA ARG A 44 -5.27 4.07 8.65
C ARG A 44 -6.22 4.62 9.72
N GLY A 45 -6.02 4.26 10.98
CA GLY A 45 -6.74 4.85 12.11
C GLY A 45 -6.60 6.37 12.15
N ALA A 46 -5.38 6.88 11.96
CA ALA A 46 -5.12 8.33 11.88
C ALA A 46 -5.78 8.97 10.64
N ALA A 47 -5.74 8.30 9.48
CA ALA A 47 -6.40 8.78 8.26
C ALA A 47 -7.94 8.80 8.37
N MET A 48 -8.50 7.97 9.26
CA MET A 48 -9.92 7.96 9.59
C MET A 48 -10.31 9.02 10.63
N GLN A 49 -9.34 9.63 11.32
CA GLN A 49 -9.58 10.59 12.42
C GLN A 49 -10.56 11.73 12.05
N PRO A 50 -10.52 12.34 10.85
CA PRO A 50 -11.53 13.34 10.46
C PRO A 50 -12.96 12.81 10.47
N VAL A 51 -13.19 11.55 10.07
CA VAL A 51 -14.49 10.87 10.12
C VAL A 51 -14.94 10.68 11.56
N LEU A 52 -13.99 10.36 12.46
CA LEU A 52 -14.25 10.18 13.88
C LEU A 52 -14.71 11.48 14.53
N ASP A 53 -14.00 12.57 14.24
CA ASP A 53 -14.19 13.84 14.96
C ASP A 53 -15.32 14.69 14.37
N THR A 54 -15.47 14.70 13.05
CA THR A 54 -16.38 15.62 12.35
C THR A 54 -17.53 14.92 11.63
N GLY A 55 -17.46 13.60 11.44
CA GLY A 55 -18.41 12.84 10.62
C GLY A 55 -18.24 13.06 9.11
N GLN A 56 -17.32 13.93 8.67
CA GLN A 56 -17.03 14.14 7.25
C GLN A 56 -16.34 12.91 6.65
N PRO A 57 -16.72 12.47 5.44
CA PRO A 57 -16.06 11.35 4.78
C PRO A 57 -14.57 11.60 4.57
N SER A 58 -13.73 10.60 4.84
CA SER A 58 -12.29 10.65 4.56
C SER A 58 -11.97 9.85 3.31
N ARG A 59 -10.92 10.28 2.60
CA ARG A 59 -10.39 9.62 1.41
C ARG A 59 -8.87 9.65 1.41
N TYR A 60 -8.25 8.56 1.05
CA TYR A 60 -6.79 8.46 0.93
C TYR A 60 -6.38 7.41 -0.11
N TYR A 61 -5.25 7.64 -0.76
CA TYR A 61 -4.59 6.62 -1.56
C TYR A 61 -3.75 5.72 -0.66
N GLN A 62 -3.75 4.43 -0.95
CA GLN A 62 -2.88 3.47 -0.28
C GLN A 62 -2.39 2.41 -1.26
N MET A 63 -1.32 1.73 -0.85
CA MET A 63 -0.96 0.44 -1.44
C MET A 63 -1.66 -0.67 -0.66
N TRP A 64 -2.38 -1.50 -1.40
CA TRP A 64 -3.05 -2.70 -0.90
C TRP A 64 -2.68 -3.87 -1.81
N ARG A 65 -2.03 -4.90 -1.28
CA ARG A 65 -1.61 -6.09 -2.05
C ARG A 65 -0.84 -5.74 -3.33
N GLY A 66 0.10 -4.81 -3.22
CA GLY A 66 0.86 -4.32 -4.38
C GLY A 66 -0.02 -3.62 -5.43
N ARG A 67 -1.15 -3.02 -5.07
CA ARG A 67 -1.94 -2.21 -6.00
C ARG A 67 -2.30 -0.89 -5.36
N ARG A 68 -2.34 0.16 -6.17
CA ARG A 68 -2.88 1.44 -5.72
C ARG A 68 -4.39 1.32 -5.60
N SER A 69 -4.90 1.69 -4.43
CA SER A 69 -6.32 1.72 -4.15
C SER A 69 -6.70 3.08 -3.58
N LEU A 70 -7.87 3.57 -3.99
CA LEU A 70 -8.53 4.68 -3.30
C LEU A 70 -9.39 4.08 -2.21
N THR A 71 -9.24 4.57 -0.99
CA THR A 71 -10.09 4.18 0.13
C THR A 71 -10.93 5.35 0.54
N ARG A 72 -12.21 5.09 0.71
CA ARG A 72 -13.19 6.05 1.19
C ARG A 72 -13.84 5.49 2.44
N VAL A 73 -14.03 6.36 3.43
CA VAL A 73 -14.52 6.01 4.74
C VAL A 73 -15.67 6.93 5.12
N TRP A 74 -16.78 6.35 5.52
CA TRP A 74 -17.95 7.04 6.05
C TRP A 74 -18.28 6.54 7.44
N ARG A 75 -18.80 7.42 8.30
CA ARG A 75 -19.41 7.02 9.56
C ARG A 75 -20.80 6.43 9.26
N LEU A 76 -21.12 5.28 9.86
CA LEU A 76 -22.46 4.72 9.82
C LEU A 76 -23.35 5.44 10.83
N ASP A 77 -24.58 5.78 10.43
CA ASP A 77 -25.59 6.30 11.34
C ASP A 77 -26.14 5.16 12.22
N PRO A 78 -25.96 5.21 13.55
CA PRO A 78 -26.49 4.18 14.44
C PRO A 78 -28.00 4.01 14.37
N ASN A 79 -28.75 5.05 13.98
CA ASN A 79 -30.21 4.99 13.86
C ASN A 79 -30.65 4.15 12.67
N GLU A 80 -29.87 4.15 11.59
CA GLU A 80 -30.17 3.37 10.38
C GLU A 80 -29.61 1.95 10.48
N PHE A 81 -28.45 1.78 11.12
CA PHE A 81 -27.70 0.52 11.10
C PHE A 81 -27.63 -0.20 12.45
N GLY A 82 -28.24 0.36 13.50
CA GLY A 82 -28.36 -0.22 14.83
C GLY A 82 -27.04 -0.32 15.63
N LYS A 83 -25.92 0.15 15.07
CA LYS A 83 -24.58 0.09 15.67
C LYS A 83 -23.74 1.29 15.23
N HIS A 84 -22.85 1.75 16.12
CA HIS A 84 -21.78 2.66 15.72
C HIS A 84 -20.74 1.90 14.88
N GLY A 85 -20.31 2.49 13.77
CA GLY A 85 -19.31 1.88 12.91
C GLY A 85 -18.90 2.75 11.73
N TYR A 86 -18.11 2.17 10.85
CA TYR A 86 -17.63 2.82 9.63
C TYR A 86 -17.89 1.93 8.43
N LEU A 87 -18.30 2.54 7.33
CA LEU A 87 -18.28 1.91 6.02
C LEU A 87 -16.96 2.26 5.35
N ILE A 88 -16.18 1.25 4.99
CA ILE A 88 -14.93 1.39 4.26
C ILE A 88 -15.13 0.78 2.88
N MET A 89 -14.93 1.58 1.83
CA MET A 89 -14.86 1.08 0.47
C MET A 89 -13.44 1.23 -0.04
N VAL A 90 -12.89 0.14 -0.60
CA VAL A 90 -11.58 0.09 -1.22
C VAL A 90 -11.80 -0.24 -2.69
N GLU A 91 -11.39 0.65 -3.58
CA GLU A 91 -11.49 0.44 -5.02
C GLU A 91 -10.10 0.55 -5.68
N PRO A 92 -9.79 -0.28 -6.69
CA PRO A 92 -8.59 -0.11 -7.48
C PRO A 92 -8.55 1.30 -8.09
N ALA A 93 -7.42 1.99 -7.93
CA ALA A 93 -7.22 3.31 -8.50
C ALA A 93 -6.10 3.24 -9.54
N LEU A 94 -6.50 3.14 -10.81
CA LEU A 94 -5.58 3.33 -11.92
C LEU A 94 -5.07 4.77 -11.94
N VAL A 95 -3.87 4.99 -12.49
CA VAL A 95 -3.33 6.33 -12.75
C VAL A 95 -4.06 6.92 -13.96
N THR A 96 -5.37 7.12 -13.85
CA THR A 96 -6.15 7.93 -14.78
C THR A 96 -6.27 9.31 -14.15
N ALA A 97 -5.42 10.21 -14.64
CA ALA A 97 -5.51 11.67 -14.56
C ALA A 97 -6.11 12.26 -13.26
N ASN A 98 -5.24 12.75 -12.38
CA ASN A 98 -5.50 13.94 -11.55
C ASN A 98 -6.89 14.04 -10.89
N GLN A 99 -7.38 12.98 -10.27
CA GLN A 99 -8.53 13.10 -9.35
C GLN A 99 -8.05 13.71 -8.02
N GLY A 100 -7.87 15.03 -8.01
CA GLY A 100 -7.63 15.85 -6.82
C GLY A 100 -6.21 15.74 -6.25
N THR A 101 -5.44 16.81 -6.39
CA THR A 101 -4.12 17.01 -5.75
C THR A 101 -4.14 16.95 -4.22
N ASP A 102 -5.32 16.93 -3.58
CA ASP A 102 -5.48 16.99 -2.13
C ASP A 102 -5.80 15.64 -1.45
N ILE A 103 -5.83 14.52 -2.19
CA ILE A 103 -6.04 13.21 -1.54
C ILE A 103 -4.71 12.71 -0.99
N PRO A 104 -4.55 12.57 0.34
CA PRO A 104 -3.30 12.11 0.94
C PRO A 104 -2.98 10.67 0.52
N THR A 105 -1.69 10.37 0.39
CA THR A 105 -1.17 9.01 0.17
C THR A 105 -0.60 8.47 1.47
N LEU A 106 -1.09 7.32 1.92
CA LEU A 106 -0.54 6.63 3.09
C LEU A 106 0.86 6.09 2.79
N ARG A 107 1.73 6.15 3.79
CA ARG A 107 3.16 5.85 3.67
C ARG A 107 3.49 4.42 4.07
N THR A 108 2.68 3.81 4.93
CA THR A 108 2.80 2.42 5.38
C THR A 108 1.99 1.51 4.49
N ALA A 109 2.67 1.03 3.46
CA ALA A 109 2.12 0.12 2.47
C ALA A 109 2.10 -1.32 2.99
N ASP A 110 1.01 -2.05 2.67
CA ASP A 110 1.10 -3.51 2.61
C ASP A 110 1.81 -3.87 1.30
N LEU A 111 3.12 -4.04 1.42
CA LEU A 111 4.05 -4.15 0.31
C LEU A 111 3.99 -5.50 -0.41
N ASP A 112 3.19 -6.47 0.04
CA ASP A 112 3.01 -7.82 -0.55
C ASP A 112 4.22 -8.32 -1.37
N GLY A 113 5.08 -9.14 -0.75
CA GLY A 113 6.28 -9.67 -1.41
C GLY A 113 7.41 -8.66 -1.63
N LEU A 114 7.12 -7.36 -1.73
CA LEU A 114 8.15 -6.30 -1.78
C LEU A 114 8.76 -6.03 -0.39
N GLY A 115 8.11 -6.46 0.69
CA GLY A 115 8.56 -6.23 2.07
C GLY A 115 9.88 -6.93 2.45
N CYS A 116 10.39 -7.84 1.63
CA CYS A 116 11.71 -8.44 1.81
C CYS A 116 12.85 -7.58 1.24
N LEU A 117 12.51 -6.57 0.44
CA LEU A 117 13.47 -5.66 -0.16
C LEU A 117 13.80 -4.51 0.80
N THR A 118 15.05 -4.07 0.77
CA THR A 118 15.44 -2.87 1.51
C THR A 118 14.88 -1.63 0.82
N ARG A 119 14.85 -0.51 1.55
CA ARG A 119 14.50 0.79 0.98
C ARG A 119 15.24 1.07 -0.34
N ARG A 120 16.56 0.82 -0.37
CA ARG A 120 17.37 1.14 -1.55
C ARG A 120 17.09 0.19 -2.71
N GLU A 121 16.81 -1.07 -2.43
CA GLU A 121 16.37 -2.03 -3.44
C GLU A 121 15.02 -1.62 -4.04
N LEU A 122 14.06 -1.14 -3.23
CA LEU A 122 12.77 -0.63 -3.72
C LEU A 122 12.92 0.61 -4.61
N GLU A 123 13.82 1.53 -4.26
CA GLU A 123 14.15 2.71 -5.09
C GLU A 123 14.74 2.29 -6.44
N VAL A 124 15.66 1.31 -6.44
CA VAL A 124 16.25 0.76 -7.68
C VAL A 124 15.20 0.00 -8.50
N LEU A 125 14.33 -0.79 -7.85
CA LEU A 125 13.25 -1.53 -8.52
C LEU A 125 12.30 -0.60 -9.25
N GLN A 126 11.93 0.55 -8.66
CA GLN A 126 11.12 1.55 -9.32
C GLN A 126 11.78 2.06 -10.61
N LEU A 127 13.06 2.43 -10.55
CA LEU A 127 13.79 2.92 -11.71
C LEU A 127 13.90 1.86 -12.82
N ILE A 128 14.08 0.59 -12.45
CA ILE A 128 14.07 -0.53 -13.40
C ILE A 128 12.69 -0.69 -14.05
N ALA A 129 11.62 -0.57 -13.27
CA ALA A 129 10.25 -0.67 -13.75
C ALA A 129 9.89 0.48 -14.70
N GLU A 130 10.42 1.69 -14.45
CA GLU A 130 10.32 2.85 -15.35
C GLU A 130 11.14 2.69 -16.65
N GLY A 131 11.96 1.64 -16.77
CA GLY A 131 12.76 1.36 -17.98
C GLY A 131 14.21 1.88 -17.94
N ASN A 132 14.67 2.49 -16.85
CA ASN A 132 16.01 3.06 -16.74
C ASN A 132 17.09 1.97 -16.65
N SER A 133 18.12 2.03 -17.49
CA SER A 133 19.34 1.21 -17.37
C SER A 133 20.02 1.35 -15.99
N ALA A 134 20.94 0.44 -15.67
CA ALA A 134 21.71 0.52 -14.42
C ALA A 134 22.53 1.83 -14.33
N ALA A 135 23.02 2.35 -15.46
CA ALA A 135 23.72 3.61 -15.53
C ALA A 135 22.79 4.81 -15.23
N GLU A 136 21.64 4.89 -15.91
CA GLU A 136 20.66 5.96 -15.67
C GLU A 136 20.12 5.93 -14.23
N ALA A 137 19.91 4.73 -13.69
CA ALA A 137 19.50 4.57 -12.29
C ALA A 137 20.60 5.03 -11.33
N ALA A 138 21.87 4.77 -11.63
CA ALA A 138 23.00 5.21 -10.83
C ALA A 138 23.12 6.74 -10.81
N ASP A 139 22.95 7.38 -11.97
CA ASP A 139 22.94 8.83 -12.10
C ASP A 139 21.80 9.45 -11.28
N LYS A 140 20.57 8.93 -11.45
CA LYS A 140 19.37 9.39 -10.73
C LYS A 140 19.44 9.21 -9.21
N LEU A 141 20.26 8.28 -8.73
CA LEU A 141 20.45 7.97 -7.31
C LEU A 141 21.75 8.53 -6.74
N SER A 142 22.56 9.21 -7.54
CA SER A 142 23.92 9.69 -7.19
C SER A 142 24.77 8.57 -6.58
N ARG A 143 24.88 7.45 -7.31
CA ARG A 143 25.65 6.26 -6.93
C ARG A 143 26.48 5.76 -8.11
N SER A 144 27.41 4.85 -7.83
CA SER A 144 28.12 4.16 -8.90
C SER A 144 27.22 3.11 -9.58
N VAL A 145 27.46 2.86 -10.86
CA VAL A 145 26.77 1.79 -11.62
C VAL A 145 26.91 0.45 -10.91
N ARG A 146 28.13 0.12 -10.44
CA ARG A 146 28.42 -1.09 -9.68
C ARG A 146 27.56 -1.23 -8.42
N THR A 147 27.30 -0.14 -7.71
CA THR A 147 26.42 -0.15 -6.53
C THR A 147 24.99 -0.51 -6.91
N VAL A 148 24.48 0.06 -8.01
CA VAL A 148 23.13 -0.26 -8.51
C VAL A 148 23.07 -1.71 -8.96
N GLU A 149 24.05 -2.20 -9.71
CA GLU A 149 24.14 -3.61 -10.13
C GLU A 149 24.14 -4.57 -8.94
N ASN A 150 24.85 -4.24 -7.85
CA ASN A 150 24.80 -5.02 -6.62
C ASN A 150 23.39 -5.08 -6.01
N HIS A 151 22.64 -3.97 -6.01
CA HIS A 151 21.24 -3.98 -5.58
C HIS A 151 20.37 -4.84 -6.51
N VAL A 152 20.59 -4.79 -7.83
CA VAL A 152 19.87 -5.66 -8.79
C VAL A 152 20.14 -7.13 -8.52
N ALA A 153 21.41 -7.50 -8.29
CA ALA A 153 21.80 -8.86 -7.95
C ALA A 153 21.18 -9.32 -6.62
N ALA A 154 21.16 -8.46 -5.60
CA ALA A 154 20.50 -8.75 -4.32
C ALA A 154 18.99 -8.97 -4.48
N MET A 155 18.31 -8.15 -5.29
CA MET A 155 16.89 -8.35 -5.59
C MET A 155 16.63 -9.66 -6.33
N HIS A 156 17.46 -10.02 -7.30
CA HIS A 156 17.39 -11.31 -7.98
C HIS A 156 17.47 -12.47 -7.00
N ALA A 157 18.43 -12.44 -6.07
CA ALA A 157 18.57 -13.45 -5.05
C ALA A 157 17.37 -13.51 -4.08
N LYS A 158 16.88 -12.35 -3.62
CA LYS A 158 15.75 -12.27 -2.67
C LYS A 158 14.41 -12.70 -3.28
N LEU A 159 14.20 -12.42 -4.57
CA LEU A 159 12.93 -12.68 -5.26
C LEU A 159 12.96 -13.97 -6.10
N GLY A 160 14.11 -14.63 -6.22
CA GLY A 160 14.27 -15.84 -7.02
C GLY A 160 14.15 -15.59 -8.53
N PHE A 161 14.52 -14.40 -8.99
CA PHE A 161 14.49 -14.03 -10.40
C PHE A 161 15.89 -14.10 -11.02
N SER A 162 15.95 -14.27 -12.33
CA SER A 162 17.21 -14.39 -13.08
C SER A 162 17.37 -13.33 -14.16
N ARG A 163 16.26 -12.72 -14.60
CA ARG A 163 16.23 -11.76 -15.70
C ARG A 163 15.59 -10.46 -15.28
N ARG A 164 16.15 -9.36 -15.75
CA ARG A 164 15.65 -8.01 -15.52
C ARG A 164 14.16 -7.84 -15.88
N ALA A 165 13.70 -8.48 -16.96
CA ALA A 165 12.29 -8.45 -17.36
C ALA A 165 11.35 -9.05 -16.30
N GLU A 166 11.82 -10.01 -15.49
CA GLU A 166 11.05 -10.59 -14.38
C GLU A 166 10.91 -9.57 -13.24
N LEU A 167 11.98 -8.82 -12.92
CA LEU A 167 11.91 -7.71 -11.95
C LEU A 167 10.95 -6.61 -12.42
N THR A 168 11.05 -6.19 -13.69
CA THR A 168 10.15 -5.19 -14.27
C THR A 168 8.69 -5.67 -14.19
N ARG A 169 8.42 -6.89 -14.64
CA ARG A 169 7.07 -7.47 -14.58
C ARG A 169 6.54 -7.55 -13.15
N PHE A 170 7.35 -8.06 -12.22
CA PHE A 170 7.01 -8.16 -10.81
C PHE A 170 6.67 -6.79 -10.21
N ALA A 171 7.47 -5.77 -10.50
CA ALA A 171 7.23 -4.41 -10.04
C ALA A 171 5.91 -3.83 -10.59
N VAL A 172 5.61 -4.05 -11.88
CA VAL A 172 4.36 -3.61 -12.50
C VAL A 172 3.15 -4.33 -11.88
N GLU A 173 3.21 -5.65 -11.74
CA GLU A 173 2.14 -6.46 -11.15
C GLU A 173 1.88 -6.10 -9.68
N ARG A 174 2.91 -5.64 -8.96
CA ARG A 174 2.85 -5.12 -7.58
C ARG A 174 2.76 -3.60 -7.50
N GLY A 175 2.33 -2.93 -8.57
CA GLY A 175 1.85 -1.56 -8.52
C GLY A 175 2.92 -0.53 -8.17
N VAL A 176 4.20 -0.87 -8.37
CA VAL A 176 5.34 0.03 -8.13
C VAL A 176 5.25 1.30 -8.99
N LEU A 177 4.70 1.17 -10.20
CA LEU A 177 4.46 2.28 -11.12
C LEU A 177 3.10 2.97 -10.93
N ALA A 178 2.29 2.53 -9.95
CA ALA A 178 0.98 3.11 -9.71
C ALA A 178 1.03 4.44 -8.92
N PHE A 179 2.21 4.82 -8.41
CA PHE A 179 2.46 6.06 -7.68
C PHE A 179 3.46 6.93 -8.42
N THR A 180 3.44 8.25 -8.14
CA THR A 180 4.52 9.12 -8.60
C THR A 180 5.84 8.74 -7.93
N ARG A 181 6.97 9.15 -8.51
CA ARG A 181 8.30 8.91 -7.92
C ARG A 181 8.42 9.42 -6.49
N GLU A 182 7.89 10.61 -6.22
CA GLU A 182 7.91 11.23 -4.88
C GLU A 182 7.06 10.44 -3.87
N GLN A 183 5.86 10.04 -4.28
CA GLN A 183 4.97 9.22 -3.45
C GLN A 183 5.60 7.85 -3.18
N TRP A 184 6.20 7.23 -4.19
CA TRP A 184 6.89 5.94 -4.03
C TRP A 184 8.09 6.05 -3.10
N ALA A 185 8.93 7.06 -3.26
CA ALA A 185 10.07 7.29 -2.37
C ALA A 185 9.61 7.44 -0.91
N THR A 186 8.47 8.09 -0.69
CA THR A 186 7.85 8.22 0.64
C THR A 186 7.37 6.87 1.19
N ILE A 187 6.75 6.03 0.34
CA ILE A 187 6.30 4.68 0.72
C ILE A 187 7.50 3.78 1.03
N ALA A 188 8.50 3.76 0.15
CA ALA A 188 9.72 2.95 0.27
C ALA A 188 10.59 3.36 1.46
N ALA A 189 10.53 4.63 1.90
CA ALA A 189 11.26 5.10 3.07
C ALA A 189 10.87 4.39 4.38
N ASN A 190 9.68 3.78 4.44
CA ASN A 190 9.24 2.98 5.59
C ASN A 190 9.65 1.51 5.50
N ALA A 191 10.30 1.10 4.41
CA ALA A 191 10.91 -0.22 4.32
C ALA A 191 12.21 -0.26 5.14
N ARG A 192 12.63 -1.47 5.52
CA ARG A 192 13.84 -1.69 6.33
C ARG A 192 15.10 -1.23 5.57
N GLU A 193 16.10 -0.75 6.31
CA GLU A 193 17.44 -0.44 5.76
C GLU A 193 18.19 -1.69 5.30
#